data_AF-A0A822X9D8-F1
#
_entry.id   AF-A0A822X9D8-F1
#
_cell.length_a   1.000
_cell.length_b   1.000
_cell.length_c   1.000
_cell.angle_alpha   90.00
_cell.angle_beta   90.00
_cell.angle_gamma   90.00
#
_symmetry.space_group_name_H-M   'P 1'
#
loop_
_entity.id
_entity.type
_entity.pdbx_description
1 polymer ?
#
loop_
_entity_poly.entity_id
_entity_poly.type
_entity_poly.pdbx_seq_one_letter_code
_entity_poly.pdbx_strand_id
1 'polypeptide(L)'
;WQNKDYSGKTISSRYRSQFYRMRKWQKRSRVSNATERNLAMALAELDRMASRLDLPKTIRETAAVNYKKAVEKRLIRGRSIEGVAAASLYAACRQCNNPRTLDEIGEASRTGRKEIGRTYRFMVRELKMKIPPTKPEDYIPRFCSGLDLDAEVQSKAYELIAKAQEKELTSGRGPTGIAASIIYISSVLCGKRRTQREVAEVAGVTEVTIRNRYKELIQNLNIELEI
;
A
#
# COMPACT_ATOMS: atom_id res chain seq x y z
N TRP A 1 -8.59 29.18 -16.38
CA TRP A 1 -9.82 29.68 -17.04
C TRP A 1 -9.46 30.87 -17.92
N GLN A 2 -9.68 30.78 -19.22
CA GLN A 2 -9.13 31.73 -20.21
C GLN A 2 -10.02 32.97 -20.48
N ASN A 3 -11.12 33.17 -19.73
CA ASN A 3 -12.07 34.30 -19.91
C ASN A 3 -12.56 34.50 -21.36
N LYS A 4 -12.69 33.39 -22.09
CA LYS A 4 -13.24 33.29 -23.43
C LYS A 4 -14.50 32.43 -23.42
N ASP A 5 -15.44 32.71 -24.31
CA ASP A 5 -16.61 31.86 -24.54
C ASP A 5 -16.26 30.63 -25.41
N TYR A 6 -17.25 29.77 -25.67
CA TYR A 6 -17.10 28.56 -26.50
C TYR A 6 -16.63 28.88 -27.93
N SER A 7 -16.98 30.06 -28.46
CA SER A 7 -16.57 30.55 -29.77
C SER A 7 -15.21 31.27 -29.75
N GLY A 8 -14.51 31.29 -28.60
CA GLY A 8 -13.19 31.92 -28.45
C GLY A 8 -13.22 33.44 -28.27
N LYS A 9 -14.39 34.09 -28.24
CA LYS A 9 -14.52 35.54 -28.02
C LYS A 9 -14.29 35.88 -26.55
N THR A 10 -13.70 37.05 -26.31
CA THR A 10 -13.45 37.53 -24.94
C THR A 10 -14.74 37.88 -24.23
N ILE A 11 -14.95 37.31 -23.04
CA ILE A 11 -16.11 37.62 -22.19
C ILE A 11 -16.02 39.08 -21.74
N SER A 12 -17.13 39.82 -21.78
CA SER A 12 -17.17 41.22 -21.34
C SER A 12 -16.82 41.39 -19.86
N SER A 13 -16.32 42.58 -19.46
CA SER A 13 -15.93 42.87 -18.08
C SER A 13 -17.06 42.63 -17.05
N ARG A 14 -18.30 42.98 -17.42
CA ARG A 14 -19.51 42.74 -16.62
C ARG A 14 -19.73 41.26 -16.35
N TYR A 15 -19.71 40.43 -17.40
CA TYR A 15 -19.90 38.99 -17.28
C TYR A 15 -18.72 38.33 -16.55
N ARG A 16 -17.48 38.76 -16.76
CA ARG A 16 -16.32 38.27 -15.99
C ARG A 16 -16.51 38.47 -14.49
N SER A 17 -16.96 39.65 -14.08
CA SER A 17 -17.22 39.98 -12.68
C SER A 17 -18.36 39.15 -12.10
N GLN A 18 -19.43 38.92 -12.88
CA GLN A 18 -20.53 38.05 -12.50
C GLN A 18 -20.08 36.59 -12.33
N PHE A 19 -19.35 36.04 -13.30
CA PHE A 19 -18.80 34.67 -13.23
C PHE A 19 -17.82 34.52 -12.06
N TYR A 20 -16.97 35.51 -11.81
CA TYR A 20 -16.08 35.50 -10.66
C TYR A 20 -16.87 35.43 -9.35
N ARG A 21 -17.92 36.26 -9.19
CA ARG A 21 -18.80 36.21 -8.00
C ARG A 21 -19.48 34.85 -7.88
N MET A 22 -20.08 34.34 -8.95
CA MET A 22 -20.74 33.02 -8.94
C MET A 22 -19.77 31.90 -8.56
N ARG A 23 -18.56 31.88 -9.11
CA ARG A 23 -17.52 30.91 -8.73
C ARG A 23 -17.09 31.06 -7.27
N LYS A 24 -16.95 32.29 -6.78
CA LYS A 24 -16.61 32.58 -5.38
C LYS A 24 -17.69 32.02 -4.44
N TRP A 25 -18.96 32.24 -4.77
CA TRP A 25 -20.09 31.69 -4.02
C TRP A 25 -20.19 30.18 -4.13
N GLN A 26 -20.00 29.60 -5.32
CA GLN A 26 -19.98 28.15 -5.52
C GLN A 26 -18.83 27.48 -4.74
N LYS A 27 -17.62 28.06 -4.74
CA LYS A 27 -16.48 27.52 -3.98
C LYS A 27 -16.74 27.56 -2.48
N ARG A 28 -17.41 28.61 -1.98
CA ARG A 28 -17.80 28.75 -0.58
C ARG A 28 -18.95 27.80 -0.19
N SER A 29 -19.91 27.60 -1.09
CA SER A 29 -21.06 26.72 -0.88
C SER A 29 -20.69 25.23 -0.95
N ARG A 30 -19.77 24.83 -1.85
CA ARG A 30 -19.34 23.43 -2.02
C ARG A 30 -18.59 22.84 -0.82
N VAL A 31 -18.00 23.67 0.04
CA VAL A 31 -17.27 23.19 1.21
C VAL A 31 -17.69 24.00 2.42
N SER A 32 -18.94 23.75 2.81
CA SER A 32 -19.65 24.50 3.83
C SER A 32 -19.13 24.18 5.23
N ASN A 33 -18.68 22.94 5.45
CA ASN A 33 -18.28 22.46 6.77
C ASN A 33 -16.77 22.12 6.87
N ALA A 34 -16.19 22.28 8.06
CA ALA A 34 -14.80 21.90 8.34
C ALA A 34 -14.55 20.40 8.07
N THR A 35 -15.54 19.56 8.35
CA THR A 35 -15.52 18.12 8.09
C THR A 35 -15.45 17.79 6.60
N GLU A 36 -16.20 18.52 5.76
CA GLU A 36 -16.17 18.35 4.30
C GLU A 36 -14.83 18.78 3.71
N ARG A 37 -14.26 19.89 4.21
CA ARG A 37 -12.91 20.33 3.82
C ARG A 37 -11.86 19.27 4.15
N ASN A 38 -11.93 18.71 5.35
CA ASN A 38 -11.04 17.63 5.78
C ASN A 38 -11.17 16.40 4.88
N LEU A 39 -12.41 15.95 4.62
CA LEU A 39 -12.66 14.80 3.76
C LEU A 39 -12.14 15.03 2.33
N ALA A 40 -12.39 16.22 1.75
CA ALA A 40 -11.90 16.55 0.42
C ALA A 40 -10.35 16.52 0.34
N MET A 41 -9.67 17.06 1.35
CA MET A 41 -8.21 16.99 1.43
C MET A 41 -7.70 15.55 1.56
N ALA A 42 -8.35 14.76 2.41
CA ALA A 42 -7.96 13.37 2.63
C ALA A 42 -8.17 12.48 1.41
N LEU A 43 -9.28 12.65 0.68
CA LEU A 43 -9.54 11.92 -0.55
C LEU A 43 -8.52 12.26 -1.63
N ALA A 44 -8.12 13.54 -1.76
CA ALA A 44 -7.06 13.94 -2.67
C ALA A 44 -5.70 13.30 -2.30
N GLU A 45 -5.36 13.22 -1.00
CA GLU A 45 -4.15 12.53 -0.55
C GLU A 45 -4.20 11.01 -0.77
N LEU A 46 -5.36 10.39 -0.54
CA LEU A 46 -5.60 8.97 -0.85
C LEU A 46 -5.39 8.70 -2.34
N ASP A 47 -5.97 9.51 -3.22
CA ASP A 47 -5.83 9.38 -4.67
C ASP A 47 -4.38 9.57 -5.12
N ARG A 48 -3.66 10.53 -4.53
CA ARG A 48 -2.23 10.75 -4.80
C ARG A 48 -1.40 9.52 -4.40
N MET A 49 -1.57 9.01 -3.17
CA MET A 49 -0.83 7.84 -2.69
C MET A 49 -1.18 6.58 -3.48
N ALA A 50 -2.46 6.36 -3.76
CA ALA A 50 -2.92 5.20 -4.51
C ALA A 50 -2.46 5.22 -5.96
N SER A 51 -2.36 6.40 -6.58
CA SER A 51 -1.81 6.53 -7.93
C SER A 51 -0.31 6.29 -7.95
N ARG A 52 0.44 6.72 -6.92
CA ARG A 52 1.88 6.43 -6.81
C ARG A 52 2.21 4.96 -6.59
N LEU A 53 1.28 4.18 -6.03
CA LEU A 53 1.41 2.74 -5.76
C LEU A 53 0.69 1.86 -6.79
N ASP A 54 0.19 2.47 -7.88
CA ASP A 54 -0.60 1.82 -8.94
C ASP A 54 -1.75 0.94 -8.40
N LEU A 55 -2.44 1.43 -7.37
CA LEU A 55 -3.51 0.68 -6.72
C LEU A 55 -4.82 0.77 -7.53
N PRO A 56 -5.52 -0.38 -7.71
CA PRO A 56 -6.84 -0.44 -8.35
C PRO A 56 -7.87 0.46 -7.68
N LYS A 57 -8.86 0.89 -8.46
CA LYS A 57 -9.97 1.75 -7.99
C LYS A 57 -10.72 1.15 -6.80
N THR A 58 -10.92 -0.17 -6.77
CA THR A 58 -11.57 -0.89 -5.66
C THR A 58 -10.90 -0.62 -4.30
N ILE A 59 -9.57 -0.59 -4.28
CA ILE A 59 -8.79 -0.31 -3.06
C ILE A 59 -8.97 1.17 -2.65
N ARG A 60 -8.98 2.09 -3.62
CA ARG A 60 -9.21 3.52 -3.39
C ARG A 60 -10.57 3.79 -2.76
N GLU A 61 -11.60 3.15 -3.29
CA GLU A 61 -12.97 3.27 -2.79
C GLU A 61 -13.10 2.70 -1.37
N THR A 62 -12.50 1.54 -1.12
CA THR A 62 -12.48 0.93 0.23
C THR A 62 -11.72 1.80 1.23
N ALA A 63 -10.60 2.39 0.82
CA ALA A 63 -9.84 3.33 1.65
C ALA A 63 -10.66 4.59 1.97
N ALA A 64 -11.40 5.13 1.00
CA ALA A 64 -12.29 6.28 1.19
C ALA A 64 -13.42 5.95 2.19
N VAL A 65 -14.01 4.75 2.10
CA VAL A 65 -15.03 4.28 3.05
C VAL A 65 -14.45 4.16 4.46
N ASN A 66 -13.26 3.57 4.60
CA ASN A 66 -12.56 3.44 5.89
C ASN A 66 -12.25 4.81 6.50
N TYR A 67 -11.80 5.76 5.68
CA TYR A 67 -11.54 7.13 6.11
C TYR A 67 -12.83 7.83 6.57
N LYS A 68 -13.92 7.72 5.78
CA LYS A 68 -15.22 8.30 6.13
C LYS A 68 -15.72 7.77 7.49
N LYS A 69 -15.62 6.46 7.74
CA LYS A 69 -15.96 5.87 9.04
C LYS A 69 -15.09 6.43 10.18
N ALA A 70 -13.81 6.71 9.92
CA ALA A 70 -12.92 7.33 10.90
C ALA A 70 -13.31 8.78 11.22
N VAL A 71 -13.75 9.55 10.21
CA VAL A 71 -14.30 10.91 10.39
C VAL A 71 -15.55 10.88 11.26
N GLU A 72 -16.50 10.00 10.94
CA GLU A 72 -17.79 9.87 11.64
C GLU A 72 -17.60 9.55 13.13
N LYS A 73 -16.65 8.66 13.45
CA LYS A 73 -16.27 8.34 14.84
C LYS A 73 -15.29 9.34 15.48
N ARG A 74 -14.99 10.47 14.82
CA ARG A 74 -14.08 11.52 15.31
C ARG A 74 -12.66 11.04 15.64
N LEU A 75 -12.17 9.99 14.97
CA LEU A 75 -10.87 9.34 15.23
C LEU A 75 -9.65 10.13 14.71
N ILE A 76 -9.90 11.22 13.99
CA ILE A 76 -8.88 12.07 13.34
C ILE A 76 -8.25 13.06 14.33
N ARG A 77 -8.95 13.41 15.42
CA ARG A 77 -8.46 14.40 16.39
C ARG A 77 -7.13 13.93 17.00
N GLY A 78 -6.12 14.81 16.97
CA GLY A 78 -4.77 14.51 17.47
C GLY A 78 -3.89 13.69 16.52
N ARG A 79 -4.29 13.53 15.25
CA ARG A 79 -3.50 12.85 14.20
C ARG A 79 -3.44 13.68 12.94
N SER A 80 -2.40 13.46 12.13
CA SER A 80 -2.30 14.07 10.81
C SER A 80 -3.38 13.51 9.88
N ILE A 81 -3.96 14.37 9.04
CA ILE A 81 -4.93 13.97 8.01
C ILE A 81 -4.31 12.91 7.09
N GLU A 82 -3.06 13.15 6.70
CA GLU A 82 -2.29 12.26 5.84
C GLU A 82 -1.98 10.92 6.51
N GLY A 83 -1.64 10.88 7.80
CA GLY A 83 -1.41 9.63 8.52
C GLY A 83 -2.66 8.76 8.65
N VAL A 84 -3.84 9.37 8.83
CA VAL A 84 -5.12 8.64 8.83
C VAL A 84 -5.48 8.17 7.42
N ALA A 85 -5.20 8.97 6.38
CA ALA A 85 -5.37 8.56 4.99
C ALA A 85 -4.46 7.36 4.64
N ALA A 86 -3.17 7.44 4.95
CA ALA A 86 -2.21 6.37 4.72
C ALA A 86 -2.59 5.08 5.48
N ALA A 87 -3.03 5.19 6.74
CA ALA A 87 -3.53 4.06 7.51
C ALA A 87 -4.81 3.45 6.92
N SER A 88 -5.71 4.28 6.41
CA SER A 88 -6.95 3.84 5.73
C SER A 88 -6.62 3.09 4.43
N LEU A 89 -5.63 3.57 3.68
CA LEU A 89 -5.14 2.93 2.46
C LEU A 89 -4.48 1.59 2.77
N TYR A 90 -3.64 1.53 3.80
CA TYR A 90 -3.03 0.28 4.26
C TYR A 90 -4.06 -0.76 4.69
N ALA A 91 -5.08 -0.34 5.44
CA ALA A 91 -6.17 -1.21 5.84
C ALA A 91 -6.94 -1.75 4.62
N ALA A 92 -7.23 -0.89 3.64
CA ALA A 92 -7.91 -1.30 2.41
C ALA A 92 -7.09 -2.30 1.58
N CYS A 93 -5.78 -2.08 1.44
CA CYS A 93 -4.87 -3.01 0.76
C CYS A 93 -4.96 -4.43 1.37
N ARG A 94 -4.97 -4.51 2.71
CA ARG A 94 -5.10 -5.79 3.42
C ARG A 94 -6.50 -6.40 3.33
N GLN A 95 -7.55 -5.59 3.28
CA GLN A 95 -8.93 -6.07 3.11
C GLN A 95 -9.17 -6.65 1.71
N CYS A 96 -8.51 -6.10 0.69
CA CYS A 96 -8.63 -6.55 -0.69
C CYS A 96 -7.60 -7.60 -1.09
N ASN A 97 -6.91 -8.25 -0.13
CA ASN A 97 -5.86 -9.25 -0.38
C ASN A 97 -4.75 -8.77 -1.35
N ASN A 98 -4.42 -7.48 -1.30
CA ASN A 98 -3.34 -6.90 -2.09
C ASN A 98 -2.38 -6.17 -1.13
N PRO A 99 -1.66 -6.90 -0.27
CA PRO A 99 -0.90 -6.28 0.79
C PRO A 99 0.27 -5.46 0.25
N ARG A 100 0.38 -4.25 0.79
CA ARG A 100 1.55 -3.38 0.69
C ARG A 100 2.24 -3.38 2.04
N THR A 101 3.56 -3.28 2.06
CA THR A 101 4.30 -3.11 3.30
C THR A 101 4.06 -1.70 3.86
N LEU A 102 4.31 -1.54 5.16
CA LEU A 102 4.24 -0.21 5.78
C LEU A 102 5.29 0.74 5.22
N ASP A 103 6.40 0.21 4.73
CA ASP A 103 7.50 0.99 4.16
C ASP A 103 7.10 1.55 2.79
N GLU A 104 6.47 0.75 1.92
CA GLU A 104 5.92 1.22 0.63
C GLU A 104 4.90 2.35 0.80
N ILE A 105 3.98 2.21 1.75
CA ILE A 105 2.98 3.26 2.01
C ILE A 105 3.64 4.46 2.67
N GLY A 106 4.65 4.22 3.52
CA GLY A 106 5.51 5.25 4.10
C GLY A 106 6.14 6.12 3.03
N GLU A 107 6.79 5.50 2.03
CA GLU A 107 7.44 6.18 0.91
C GLU A 107 6.44 6.94 0.01
N ALA A 108 5.26 6.38 -0.22
CA ALA A 108 4.20 7.03 -1.00
C ALA A 108 3.59 8.23 -0.28
N SER A 109 3.52 8.15 1.05
CA SER A 109 3.07 9.22 1.94
C SER A 109 4.23 10.17 2.32
N ARG A 110 3.91 11.29 2.94
CA ARG A 110 4.87 12.15 3.65
C ARG A 110 4.93 11.81 5.14
N THR A 111 4.37 10.66 5.52
CA THR A 111 4.25 10.21 6.91
C THR A 111 5.15 9.01 7.15
N GLY A 112 5.89 9.00 8.26
CA GLY A 112 6.79 7.90 8.57
C GLY A 112 6.05 6.58 8.88
N ARG A 113 6.69 5.45 8.56
CA ARG A 113 6.26 4.07 8.86
C ARG A 113 5.68 3.90 10.28
N LYS A 114 6.34 4.47 11.29
CA LYS A 114 5.95 4.36 12.72
C LYS A 114 4.60 5.01 13.01
N GLU A 115 4.33 6.16 12.40
CA GLU A 115 3.07 6.87 12.57
C GLU A 115 1.92 6.15 11.87
N ILE A 116 2.15 5.64 10.65
CA ILE A 116 1.17 4.85 9.90
C ILE A 116 0.79 3.59 10.69
N GLY A 117 1.78 2.83 11.17
CA GLY A 117 1.53 1.61 11.95
C GLY A 117 0.79 1.87 13.27
N ARG A 118 1.09 2.97 13.96
CA ARG A 118 0.37 3.39 15.17
C ARG A 118 -1.08 3.77 14.86
N THR A 119 -1.30 4.56 13.82
CA THR A 119 -2.63 5.02 13.39
C THR A 119 -3.48 3.87 12.88
N TYR A 120 -2.90 2.96 12.09
CA TYR A 120 -3.54 1.74 11.64
C TYR A 120 -4.06 0.88 12.80
N ARG A 121 -3.20 0.54 13.77
CA ARG A 121 -3.62 -0.26 14.93
C ARG A 121 -4.71 0.41 15.75
N PHE A 122 -4.67 1.73 15.86
CA PHE A 122 -5.73 2.49 16.50
C PHE A 122 -7.04 2.39 15.71
N MET A 123 -7.02 2.68 14.40
CA MET A 123 -8.20 2.61 13.54
C MET A 123 -8.85 1.23 13.53
N VAL A 124 -8.06 0.17 13.38
CA VAL A 124 -8.57 -1.21 13.35
C VAL A 124 -9.32 -1.56 14.63
N ARG A 125 -8.79 -1.16 15.79
CA ARG A 125 -9.42 -1.37 17.10
C ARG A 125 -10.70 -0.56 17.26
N GLU A 126 -10.66 0.75 16.99
CA GLU A 126 -11.81 1.64 17.19
C GLU A 126 -12.95 1.41 16.18
N LEU A 127 -12.60 1.05 14.95
CA LEU A 127 -13.56 0.72 13.90
C LEU A 127 -13.98 -0.76 13.92
N LYS A 128 -13.41 -1.58 14.82
CA LYS A 128 -13.64 -3.02 14.95
C LYS A 128 -13.52 -3.74 13.60
N MET A 129 -12.50 -3.35 12.82
CA MET A 129 -12.27 -3.92 11.49
C MET A 129 -11.75 -5.34 11.63
N LYS A 130 -12.41 -6.28 10.94
CA LYS A 130 -11.90 -7.65 10.79
C LYS A 130 -10.93 -7.68 9.61
N ILE A 131 -9.63 -7.66 9.89
CA ILE A 131 -8.58 -7.72 8.87
C ILE A 131 -7.75 -8.98 9.11
N PRO A 132 -7.70 -9.92 8.17
CA PRO A 132 -6.91 -11.13 8.32
C PRO A 132 -5.40 -10.81 8.40
N PRO A 133 -4.60 -11.64 9.08
CA PRO A 133 -3.15 -11.54 9.02
C PRO A 133 -2.67 -11.75 7.57
N THR A 134 -1.64 -11.01 7.16
CA THR A 134 -1.02 -11.18 5.85
C THR A 134 -0.15 -12.42 5.83
N LYS A 135 -0.27 -13.25 4.80
CA LYS A 135 0.54 -14.45 4.59
C LYS A 135 1.76 -14.13 3.73
N PRO A 136 2.82 -14.97 3.75
CA PRO A 136 3.93 -14.84 2.81
C PRO A 136 3.50 -14.97 1.34
N GLU A 137 2.53 -15.86 1.07
CA GLU A 137 1.93 -16.13 -0.25
C GLU A 137 1.43 -14.87 -0.96
N ASP A 138 0.86 -13.94 -0.19
CA ASP A 138 0.23 -12.73 -0.73
C ASP A 138 1.26 -11.78 -1.36
N TYR A 139 2.55 -11.91 -1.01
CA TYR A 139 3.62 -11.06 -1.54
C TYR A 139 4.31 -11.64 -2.78
N ILE A 140 4.16 -12.95 -3.05
CA ILE A 140 4.87 -13.65 -4.13
C ILE A 140 4.66 -12.99 -5.50
N PRO A 141 3.42 -12.71 -5.96
CA PRO A 141 3.22 -12.19 -7.31
C PRO A 141 3.91 -10.84 -7.53
N ARG A 142 3.85 -9.96 -6.53
CA ARG A 142 4.42 -8.62 -6.61
C ARG A 142 5.95 -8.66 -6.58
N PHE A 143 6.53 -9.45 -5.68
CA PHE A 143 7.98 -9.55 -5.57
C PHE A 143 8.60 -10.22 -6.80
N CYS A 144 7.97 -11.28 -7.33
CA CYS A 144 8.42 -11.88 -8.58
C CYS A 144 8.30 -10.92 -9.76
N SER A 145 7.22 -10.15 -9.86
CA SER A 145 7.09 -9.11 -10.88
C SER A 145 8.14 -8.00 -10.75
N GLY A 146 8.47 -7.57 -9.53
CA GLY A 146 9.51 -6.56 -9.28
C GLY A 146 10.94 -7.06 -9.56
N LEU A 147 11.14 -8.37 -9.57
CA LEU A 147 12.42 -9.02 -9.86
C LEU A 147 12.49 -9.58 -11.29
N ASP A 148 11.48 -9.32 -12.13
CA ASP A 148 11.37 -9.87 -13.48
C ASP A 148 11.59 -11.39 -13.49
N LEU A 149 10.85 -12.08 -12.63
CA LEU A 149 10.83 -13.54 -12.48
C LEU A 149 9.53 -14.10 -13.07
N ASP A 150 9.65 -15.22 -13.75
CA ASP A 150 8.55 -15.84 -14.48
C ASP A 150 7.65 -16.72 -13.60
N ALA A 151 6.62 -17.29 -14.23
CA ALA A 151 5.62 -18.11 -13.57
C ALA A 151 6.21 -19.40 -12.97
N GLU A 152 7.30 -19.93 -13.54
CA GLU A 152 8.00 -21.11 -13.02
C GLU A 152 8.52 -20.85 -11.60
N VAL A 153 9.22 -19.72 -11.40
CA VAL A 153 9.75 -19.33 -10.08
C VAL A 153 8.63 -19.03 -9.09
N GLN A 154 7.53 -18.42 -9.55
CA GLN A 154 6.35 -18.18 -8.71
C GLN A 154 5.72 -19.48 -8.22
N SER A 155 5.51 -20.44 -9.12
CA SER A 155 4.98 -21.77 -8.77
C SER A 155 5.88 -22.47 -7.76
N LYS A 156 7.20 -22.43 -7.98
CA LYS A 156 8.18 -23.00 -7.05
C LYS A 156 8.14 -22.33 -5.68
N ALA A 157 7.97 -21.01 -5.63
CA ALA A 157 7.85 -20.27 -4.38
C ALA A 157 6.60 -20.67 -3.58
N TYR A 158 5.46 -20.89 -4.24
CA TYR A 158 4.26 -21.41 -3.58
C TYR A 158 4.47 -22.81 -3.00
N GLU A 159 5.11 -23.71 -3.75
CA GLU A 159 5.46 -25.06 -3.27
C GLU A 159 6.33 -25.00 -2.01
N LEU A 160 7.38 -24.15 -2.03
CA LEU A 160 8.29 -24.00 -0.89
C LEU A 160 7.63 -23.34 0.31
N ILE A 161 6.70 -22.39 0.11
CA ILE A 161 5.93 -21.82 1.23
C ILE A 161 5.07 -22.90 1.88
N ALA A 162 4.38 -23.74 1.10
CA ALA A 162 3.55 -24.81 1.65
C ALA A 162 4.39 -25.77 2.51
N LYS A 163 5.53 -26.23 1.99
CA LYS A 163 6.47 -27.08 2.75
C LYS A 163 7.01 -26.38 4.00
N ALA A 164 7.30 -25.08 3.93
CA ALA A 164 7.77 -24.31 5.08
C ALA A 164 6.68 -24.16 6.16
N GLN A 165 5.41 -24.07 5.77
CA GLN A 165 4.28 -24.02 6.70
C GLN A 165 4.03 -25.39 7.35
N GLU A 166 4.11 -26.49 6.59
CA GLU A 166 4.00 -27.85 7.12
C GLU A 166 5.06 -28.17 8.19
N LYS A 167 6.27 -27.63 8.01
CA LYS A 167 7.37 -27.76 8.98
C LYS A 167 7.39 -26.65 10.05
N GLU A 168 6.33 -25.84 10.14
CA GLU A 168 6.18 -24.74 11.10
C GLU A 168 7.30 -23.68 11.08
N LEU A 169 8.07 -23.59 9.99
CA LEU A 169 9.20 -22.67 9.84
C LEU A 169 8.74 -21.20 9.69
N THR A 170 7.47 -20.98 9.38
CA THR A 170 6.90 -19.64 9.17
C THR A 170 6.46 -18.92 10.45
N SER A 171 6.30 -19.65 11.55
CA SER A 171 5.76 -19.12 12.81
C SER A 171 6.70 -18.14 13.50
N GLY A 172 6.16 -17.04 14.03
CA GLY A 172 6.93 -16.00 14.75
C GLY A 172 7.86 -15.14 13.88
N ARG A 173 7.86 -15.35 12.56
CA ARG A 173 8.70 -14.62 11.61
C ARG A 173 7.85 -13.68 10.75
N GLY A 174 8.46 -12.59 10.29
CA GLY A 174 7.78 -11.61 9.43
C GLY A 174 7.48 -12.22 8.05
N PRO A 175 6.24 -12.13 7.53
CA PRO A 175 5.84 -12.77 6.27
C PRO A 175 6.62 -12.25 5.06
N THR A 176 6.98 -10.97 5.06
CA THR A 176 7.80 -10.32 4.02
C THR A 176 9.18 -10.96 3.89
N GLY A 177 9.86 -11.21 5.01
CA GLY A 177 11.19 -11.82 5.02
C GLY A 177 11.17 -13.28 4.59
N ILE A 178 10.12 -14.02 4.95
CA ILE A 178 9.92 -15.40 4.48
C ILE A 178 9.71 -15.41 2.97
N ALA A 179 8.78 -14.59 2.47
CA ALA A 179 8.48 -14.50 1.04
C ALA A 179 9.74 -14.15 0.23
N ALA A 180 10.50 -13.14 0.66
CA ALA A 180 11.76 -12.73 0.03
C ALA A 180 12.77 -13.89 -0.02
N SER A 181 12.95 -14.60 1.09
CA SER A 181 13.94 -15.68 1.17
C SER A 181 13.55 -16.88 0.32
N ILE A 182 12.25 -17.21 0.28
CA ILE A 182 11.75 -18.29 -0.57
C ILE A 182 11.87 -17.94 -2.04
N ILE A 183 11.56 -16.70 -2.44
CA ILE A 183 11.76 -16.25 -3.83
C ILE A 183 13.23 -16.35 -4.22
N TYR A 184 14.15 -15.94 -3.34
CA TYR A 184 15.58 -16.10 -3.59
C TYR A 184 15.94 -17.58 -3.82
N ILE A 185 15.51 -18.50 -2.95
CA ILE A 185 15.75 -19.94 -3.12
C ILE A 185 15.14 -20.46 -4.43
N SER A 186 13.88 -20.14 -4.72
CA SER A 186 13.22 -20.53 -5.97
C SER A 186 13.95 -19.99 -7.20
N SER A 187 14.45 -18.76 -7.15
CA SER A 187 15.19 -18.16 -8.25
C SER A 187 16.49 -18.90 -8.54
N VAL A 188 17.17 -19.40 -7.50
CA VAL A 188 18.39 -20.20 -7.64
C VAL A 188 18.07 -21.59 -8.19
N LEU A 189 17.02 -22.24 -7.69
CA LEU A 189 16.59 -23.58 -8.13
C LEU A 189 16.14 -23.62 -9.60
N CYS A 190 15.47 -22.56 -10.07
CA CYS A 190 15.02 -22.46 -11.46
C CYS A 190 16.08 -21.86 -12.40
N GLY A 191 17.33 -21.66 -11.94
CA GLY A 191 18.42 -21.10 -12.76
C GLY A 191 18.27 -19.61 -13.11
N LYS A 192 17.28 -18.90 -12.57
CA LYS A 192 17.01 -17.47 -12.80
C LYS A 192 17.52 -16.62 -11.63
N ARG A 193 18.82 -16.74 -11.36
CA ARG A 193 19.45 -16.19 -10.16
C ARG A 193 19.23 -14.68 -10.02
N ARG A 194 18.79 -14.26 -8.83
CA ARG A 194 18.82 -12.86 -8.37
C ARG A 194 19.70 -12.75 -7.15
N THR A 195 20.35 -11.62 -6.97
CA THR A 195 21.18 -11.36 -5.81
C THR A 195 20.33 -11.13 -4.56
N GLN A 196 20.88 -11.44 -3.38
CA GLN A 196 20.18 -11.14 -2.11
C GLN A 196 19.86 -9.65 -1.97
N ARG A 197 20.69 -8.78 -2.54
CA ARG A 197 20.50 -7.33 -2.54
C ARG A 197 19.28 -6.91 -3.35
N GLU A 198 19.15 -7.40 -4.59
CA GLU A 198 17.97 -7.10 -5.44
C GLU A 198 16.68 -7.56 -4.76
N VAL A 199 16.69 -8.78 -4.20
CA VAL A 199 15.52 -9.32 -3.49
C VAL A 199 15.20 -8.51 -2.22
N ALA A 200 16.23 -8.08 -1.48
CA ALA A 200 16.08 -7.25 -0.28
C ALA A 200 15.44 -5.90 -0.59
N GLU A 201 15.87 -5.27 -1.68
CA GLU A 201 15.36 -3.98 -2.15
C GLU A 201 13.88 -4.06 -2.53
N VAL A 202 13.50 -5.04 -3.36
CA VAL A 202 12.09 -5.24 -3.78
C VAL A 202 11.18 -5.58 -2.60
N ALA A 203 11.68 -6.38 -1.66
CA ALA A 203 10.90 -6.79 -0.49
C ALA A 203 10.87 -5.77 0.65
N GLY A 204 11.73 -4.74 0.62
CA GLY A 204 11.88 -3.78 1.71
C GLY A 204 12.40 -4.41 3.00
N VAL A 205 13.29 -5.41 2.89
CA VAL A 205 13.95 -6.08 4.02
C VAL A 205 15.47 -5.93 3.91
N THR A 206 16.21 -6.25 4.97
CA THR A 206 17.67 -6.21 4.92
C THR A 206 18.23 -7.50 4.32
N GLU A 207 19.37 -7.41 3.63
CA GLU A 207 20.08 -8.59 3.10
C GLU A 207 20.39 -9.64 4.19
N VAL A 208 20.74 -9.17 5.39
CA VAL A 208 21.00 -10.06 6.55
C VAL A 208 19.75 -10.86 6.94
N THR A 209 18.56 -10.25 6.81
CA THR A 209 17.29 -10.97 7.05
C THR A 209 17.13 -12.11 6.05
N ILE A 210 17.37 -11.85 4.76
CA ILE A 210 17.29 -12.89 3.72
C ILE A 210 18.33 -13.97 3.97
N ARG A 211 19.58 -13.60 4.24
CA ARG A 211 20.69 -14.55 4.47
C ARG A 211 20.44 -15.49 5.63
N ASN A 212 19.94 -14.98 6.75
CA ASN A 212 19.65 -15.79 7.93
C ASN A 212 18.50 -16.76 7.66
N ARG A 213 17.44 -16.29 6.99
CA ARG A 213 16.26 -17.10 6.66
C ARG A 213 16.54 -18.13 5.58
N TYR A 214 17.34 -17.78 4.59
CA TYR A 214 17.84 -18.68 3.55
C TYR A 214 18.52 -19.91 4.14
N LYS A 215 19.48 -19.71 5.06
CA LYS A 215 20.22 -20.82 5.71
C LYS A 215 19.27 -21.73 6.48
N GLU A 216 18.38 -21.13 7.26
CA GLU A 216 17.37 -21.83 8.04
C GLU A 216 16.42 -22.66 7.15
N LEU A 217 15.90 -22.06 6.07
CA LEU A 217 14.99 -22.74 5.15
C LEU A 217 15.67 -23.91 4.43
N ILE A 218 16.91 -23.75 3.96
CA ILE A 218 17.64 -24.82 3.28
C ILE A 218 17.90 -26.00 4.19
N GLN A 219 18.40 -25.73 5.40
CA GLN A 219 18.71 -26.77 6.38
C GLN A 219 17.47 -27.57 6.76
N ASN A 220 16.34 -26.90 6.96
CA ASN A 220 15.12 -27.57 7.41
C ASN A 220 14.31 -28.18 6.24
N LEU A 221 14.46 -27.68 5.01
CA LEU A 221 13.78 -28.21 3.83
C LEU A 221 14.62 -29.25 3.07
N ASN A 222 15.86 -29.54 3.51
CA ASN A 222 16.81 -30.43 2.84
C ASN A 222 16.97 -30.10 1.35
N ILE A 223 17.10 -28.81 1.04
CA ILE A 223 17.29 -28.35 -0.34
C ILE A 223 18.79 -28.36 -0.63
N GLU A 224 19.22 -29.22 -1.54
CA GLU A 224 20.57 -29.16 -2.09
C GLU A 224 20.62 -28.06 -3.15
N LEU A 225 21.44 -27.03 -2.90
CA LEU A 225 21.73 -26.00 -3.88
C LEU A 225 23.14 -26.20 -4.39
N GLU A 226 23.26 -26.48 -5.69
CA GLU A 226 24.53 -26.31 -6.40
C GLU A 226 24.75 -24.80 -6.57
N ILE A 227 25.68 -24.25 -5.78
CA ILE A 227 26.06 -22.82 -5.81
C ILE A 227 27.03 -22.57 -6.95
#